data_AF-A0A9W9ZT21-F1
#
_entry.id   AF-A0A9W9ZT21-F1
#
_cell.length_a   1.000
_cell.length_b   1.000
_cell.length_c   1.000
_cell.angle_alpha   90.00
_cell.angle_beta   90.00
_cell.angle_gamma   90.00
#
_symmetry.space_group_name_H-M   'P 1'
#
loop_
_entity.id
_entity.type
_entity.pdbx_description
1 polymer ?
#
loop_
_entity_poly.entity_id
_entity_poly.type
_entity_poly.pdbx_seq_one_letter_code
_entity_poly.pdbx_strand_id
1 'polypeptide(L)'
;MASPKLTILLGFTLLAFQQETFCDERANQGTEAYSRFSEFVKYENHLLDIQRLSITRVNLPIECALGCVRLPGCLSFNIEIDKPLEIASSLICELLSAGKLGNSRRFRRSKKFDHYETSVS
;
A
#
# COMPACT_ATOMS: atom_id res chain seq x y z
N MET A 1 -34.31 -56.50 1.06
CA MET A 1 -34.74 -55.32 0.28
C MET A 1 -33.68 -54.23 0.41
N ALA A 2 -33.44 -53.54 -0.69
CA ALA A 2 -32.29 -52.67 -0.98
C ALA A 2 -32.30 -51.32 -0.23
N SER A 3 -31.13 -50.65 -0.23
CA SER A 3 -30.86 -49.30 0.31
C SER A 3 -31.59 -48.16 -0.45
N PRO A 4 -31.56 -46.90 0.04
CA PRO A 4 -30.38 -46.07 -0.24
C PRO A 4 -29.76 -45.42 1.00
N LYS A 5 -28.43 -45.43 0.98
CA LYS A 5 -27.53 -44.62 1.81
C LYS A 5 -27.84 -43.15 1.54
N LEU A 6 -28.30 -42.42 2.54
CA LEU A 6 -28.58 -40.98 2.42
C LEU A 6 -27.30 -40.19 2.75
N THR A 7 -26.53 -40.02 1.70
CA THR A 7 -25.37 -39.14 1.52
C THR A 7 -25.72 -37.68 1.87
N ILE A 8 -25.76 -37.30 3.14
CA ILE A 8 -25.93 -35.89 3.57
C ILE A 8 -24.84 -35.43 4.55
N LEU A 9 -23.91 -36.30 4.96
CA LEU A 9 -22.81 -35.87 5.84
C LEU A 9 -21.57 -35.33 5.09
N LEU A 10 -21.45 -35.57 3.78
CA LEU A 10 -20.29 -35.13 2.98
C LEU A 10 -20.44 -33.71 2.39
N GLY A 11 -21.65 -33.12 2.43
CA GLY A 11 -21.89 -31.77 1.91
C GLY A 11 -21.49 -30.65 2.89
N PHE A 12 -21.70 -30.88 4.19
CA PHE A 12 -21.40 -29.88 5.22
C PHE A 12 -19.90 -29.73 5.51
N THR A 13 -19.11 -30.79 5.31
CA THR A 13 -17.66 -30.73 5.48
C THR A 13 -16.97 -29.96 4.36
N LEU A 14 -17.51 -29.95 3.15
CA LEU A 14 -16.96 -29.18 2.03
C LEU A 14 -17.14 -27.65 2.18
N LEU A 15 -18.20 -27.20 2.85
CA LEU A 15 -18.43 -25.77 3.09
C LEU A 15 -17.59 -25.22 4.25
N ALA A 16 -17.25 -26.04 5.24
CA ALA A 16 -16.38 -25.63 6.34
C ALA A 16 -14.90 -25.51 5.94
N PHE A 17 -14.46 -26.24 4.91
CA PHE A 17 -13.08 -26.19 4.42
C PHE A 17 -12.76 -24.99 3.51
N GLN A 18 -13.76 -24.24 3.04
CA GLN A 18 -13.54 -23.09 2.16
C GLN A 18 -13.28 -21.77 2.91
N GLN A 19 -13.49 -21.72 4.23
CA GLN A 19 -13.37 -20.48 5.00
C GLN A 19 -11.91 -20.18 5.43
N GLU A 20 -11.09 -21.21 5.63
CA GLU A 20 -9.71 -21.08 6.13
C GLU A 20 -8.71 -20.57 5.07
N THR A 21 -8.96 -20.85 3.78
CA THR A 21 -8.05 -20.41 2.70
C THR A 21 -8.13 -18.92 2.38
N PHE A 22 -9.26 -18.28 2.68
CA PHE A 22 -9.50 -16.87 2.34
C PHE A 22 -8.77 -15.88 3.27
N CYS A 23 -8.53 -16.27 4.53
CA CYS A 23 -7.74 -15.47 5.48
C CYS A 23 -6.23 -15.59 5.21
N ASP A 24 -5.78 -16.71 4.66
CA ASP A 24 -4.37 -16.98 4.33
C ASP A 24 -3.89 -16.12 3.15
N GLU A 25 -4.69 -15.94 2.10
CA GLU A 25 -4.33 -15.04 0.98
C GLU A 25 -4.25 -13.57 1.41
N ARG A 26 -5.17 -13.09 2.27
CA ARG A 26 -5.09 -11.71 2.80
C ARG A 26 -3.92 -11.53 3.76
N ALA A 27 -3.62 -12.53 4.59
CA ALA A 27 -2.48 -12.51 5.47
C ALA A 27 -1.17 -12.45 4.66
N ASN A 28 -1.02 -13.29 3.63
CA ASN A 28 0.13 -13.31 2.73
C ASN A 28 0.27 -12.01 1.91
N GLN A 29 -0.84 -11.43 1.43
CA GLN A 29 -0.82 -10.10 0.81
C GLN A 29 -0.43 -9.00 1.80
N GLY A 30 -0.86 -9.13 3.07
CA GLY A 30 -0.50 -8.21 4.14
C GLY A 30 1.00 -8.26 4.48
N THR A 31 1.59 -9.45 4.56
CA THR A 31 3.04 -9.63 4.78
C THR A 31 3.87 -9.13 3.62
N GLU A 32 3.47 -9.39 2.37
CA GLU A 32 4.18 -8.89 1.19
C GLU A 32 4.10 -7.36 1.08
N ALA A 33 2.90 -6.80 1.29
CA ALA A 33 2.69 -5.35 1.32
C ALA A 33 3.54 -4.66 2.39
N TYR A 34 3.60 -5.24 3.59
CA TYR A 34 4.41 -4.75 4.68
C TYR A 34 5.92 -4.86 4.38
N SER A 35 6.35 -5.98 3.79
CA SER A 35 7.74 -6.17 3.36
C SER A 35 8.14 -5.12 2.32
N ARG A 36 7.31 -4.85 1.32
CA ARG A 36 7.60 -3.84 0.29
C ARG A 36 7.52 -2.41 0.82
N PHE A 37 6.70 -2.15 1.84
CA PHE A 37 6.74 -0.88 2.56
C PHE A 37 8.06 -0.68 3.31
N SER A 38 8.64 -1.74 3.87
CA SER A 38 9.93 -1.66 4.59
C SER A 38 11.12 -1.24 3.71
N GLU A 39 10.96 -1.30 2.38
CA GLU A 39 11.96 -0.84 1.41
C GLU A 39 12.00 0.69 1.25
N PHE A 40 10.99 1.41 1.77
CA PHE A 40 10.94 2.86 1.68
C PHE A 40 11.57 3.54 2.90
N VAL A 41 12.45 4.50 2.63
CA VAL A 41 13.05 5.39 3.62
C VAL A 41 12.21 6.67 3.71
N LYS A 42 11.79 7.02 4.93
CA LYS A 42 11.04 8.26 5.21
C LYS A 42 11.99 9.45 5.39
N TYR A 43 11.66 10.55 4.72
CA TYR A 43 12.21 11.88 4.96
C TYR A 43 11.10 12.80 5.45
N GLU A 44 11.12 13.06 6.75
CA GLU A 44 10.08 13.87 7.39
C GLU A 44 10.15 15.32 6.94
N ASN A 45 8.99 15.95 6.76
CA ASN A 45 8.88 17.36 6.39
C ASN A 45 9.69 17.70 5.13
N HIS A 46 9.68 16.82 4.15
CA HIS A 46 10.33 17.00 2.86
C HIS A 46 9.38 16.67 1.72
N LEU A 47 9.64 17.30 0.58
CA LEU A 47 8.93 17.03 -0.66
C LEU A 47 9.95 16.98 -1.81
N LEU A 48 9.70 16.07 -2.76
CA LEU A 48 10.39 16.07 -4.03
C LEU A 48 9.48 16.67 -5.10
N ASP A 49 9.82 17.88 -5.56
CA ASP A 49 8.99 18.64 -6.50
C ASP A 49 9.37 18.31 -7.93
N ILE A 50 8.96 17.14 -8.42
CA ILE A 50 9.15 16.72 -9.81
C ILE A 50 7.81 16.40 -10.47
N GLN A 51 7.85 16.05 -11.76
CA GLN A 51 6.65 15.63 -12.47
C GLN A 51 6.07 14.39 -11.79
N ARG A 52 4.77 14.46 -11.48
CA ARG A 52 4.05 13.38 -10.80
C ARG A 52 3.56 12.37 -11.83
N LEU A 53 3.76 11.10 -11.55
CA LEU A 53 3.17 9.99 -12.29
C LEU A 53 1.67 9.92 -12.01
N SER A 54 1.28 10.14 -10.75
CA SER A 54 -0.11 10.10 -10.31
C SER A 54 -0.32 10.95 -9.06
N ILE A 55 -1.57 11.38 -8.87
CA ILE A 55 -2.03 12.10 -7.68
C ILE A 55 -3.31 11.40 -7.23
N THR A 56 -3.30 10.85 -6.02
CA THR A 56 -4.44 10.13 -5.47
C THR A 56 -4.75 10.59 -4.04
N ARG A 57 -5.97 10.30 -3.61
CA ARG A 57 -6.39 10.45 -2.22
C ARG A 57 -6.38 9.09 -1.57
N VAL A 58 -5.72 8.97 -0.42
CA VAL A 58 -5.56 7.73 0.35
C VAL A 58 -5.94 7.96 1.80
N ASN A 59 -6.33 6.91 2.52
CA ASN A 59 -6.64 7.03 3.94
C ASN A 59 -5.42 6.79 4.83
N LEU A 60 -4.48 5.97 4.35
CA LEU A 60 -3.30 5.57 5.09
C LEU A 60 -2.03 5.67 4.23
N PRO A 61 -0.86 5.99 4.83
CA PRO A 61 0.40 6.03 4.09
C PRO A 61 0.76 4.73 3.36
N ILE A 62 0.38 3.58 3.93
CA ILE A 62 0.63 2.27 3.30
C ILE A 62 -0.09 2.12 1.96
N GLU A 63 -1.25 2.76 1.75
CA GLU A 63 -1.96 2.72 0.48
C GLU A 63 -1.17 3.46 -0.62
N CYS A 64 -0.49 4.56 -0.27
CA CYS A 64 0.38 5.31 -1.18
C CYS A 64 1.60 4.47 -1.59
N ALA A 65 2.24 3.83 -0.61
CA ALA A 65 3.37 2.93 -0.86
C ALA A 65 2.97 1.75 -1.75
N LEU A 66 1.83 1.10 -1.47
CA LEU A 66 1.30 0.01 -2.30
C LEU A 66 0.94 0.48 -3.70
N GLY A 67 0.40 1.70 -3.83
CA GLY A 67 0.17 2.34 -5.11
C GLY A 67 1.45 2.50 -5.91
N CYS A 68 2.54 2.95 -5.28
CA CYS A 68 3.85 3.06 -5.91
C CYS A 68 4.39 1.68 -6.35
N VAL A 69 4.37 0.72 -5.43
CA VAL A 69 4.78 -0.67 -5.64
C VAL A 69 4.11 -1.33 -6.84
N ARG A 70 2.83 -1.03 -7.09
CA ARG A 70 2.04 -1.58 -8.20
C ARG A 70 2.16 -0.78 -9.50
N LEU A 71 2.67 0.45 -9.46
CA LEU A 71 2.81 1.31 -10.62
C LEU A 71 4.22 1.19 -11.21
N PRO A 72 4.39 0.61 -12.42
CA PRO A 72 5.69 0.49 -13.05
C PRO A 72 6.38 1.86 -13.17
N GLY A 73 7.67 1.90 -12.78
CA GLY A 73 8.47 3.11 -12.82
C GLY A 73 8.26 4.07 -11.65
N CYS A 74 7.40 3.76 -10.68
CA CYS A 74 7.36 4.52 -9.44
C CYS A 74 8.54 4.14 -8.54
N LEU A 75 9.30 5.14 -8.09
CA LEU A 75 10.49 4.97 -7.24
C LEU A 75 10.36 5.69 -5.90
N SER A 76 9.49 6.69 -5.80
CA SER A 76 9.27 7.48 -4.60
C SER A 76 7.87 8.08 -4.58
N PHE A 77 7.46 8.61 -3.43
CA PHE A 77 6.21 9.33 -3.29
C PHE A 77 6.28 10.45 -2.26
N ASN A 78 5.50 11.51 -2.46
CA ASN A 78 5.17 12.47 -1.40
C ASN A 78 3.82 12.07 -0.81
N ILE A 79 3.66 12.17 0.51
CA ILE A 79 2.35 12.02 1.14
C ILE A 79 2.10 13.15 2.12
N GLU A 80 0.87 13.67 2.11
CA GLU A 80 0.47 14.74 3.01
C GLU A 80 0.65 14.32 4.47
N ILE A 81 1.25 15.22 5.27
CA ILE A 81 1.38 15.03 6.72
C ILE A 81 -0.02 15.15 7.29
N ASP A 82 -0.46 14.09 7.97
CA ASP A 82 -1.74 14.08 8.66
C ASP A 82 -1.81 15.25 9.66
N LYS A 83 -2.87 16.05 9.55
CA LYS A 83 -3.14 17.16 10.47
C LYS A 83 -4.27 16.74 11.41
N PRO A 84 -4.23 17.13 12.69
CA PRO A 84 -5.17 16.61 13.65
C PRO A 84 -6.64 16.88 13.28
N LEU A 85 -7.37 15.77 13.10
CA LEU A 85 -8.81 15.53 13.27
C LEU A 85 -9.77 16.31 12.35
N GLU A 86 -9.78 15.94 11.07
CA GLU A 86 -11.08 15.76 10.40
C GLU A 86 -11.33 14.26 10.24
N ILE A 87 -12.46 13.76 10.77
CA ILE A 87 -12.81 12.34 10.93
C ILE A 87 -12.98 11.60 9.57
N ALA A 88 -12.63 12.24 8.46
CA ALA A 88 -12.66 11.68 7.11
C ALA A 88 -11.64 12.33 6.15
N SER A 89 -10.54 12.92 6.63
CA SER A 89 -9.56 13.53 5.72
C SER A 89 -8.73 12.45 5.02
N SER A 90 -8.96 12.27 3.72
CA SER A 90 -8.01 11.56 2.86
C SER A 90 -6.75 12.41 2.64
N LEU A 91 -5.60 11.76 2.73
CA LEU A 91 -4.28 12.32 2.50
C LEU A 91 -4.01 12.40 0.99
N ILE A 92 -3.38 13.50 0.54
CA ILE A 92 -2.86 13.57 -0.83
C ILE A 92 -1.60 12.71 -0.94
N CYS A 93 -1.60 11.77 -1.88
CA CYS A 93 -0.47 10.94 -2.27
C CYS A 93 -0.01 11.34 -3.68
N GLU A 94 1.29 11.55 -3.85
CA GLU A 94 1.90 11.94 -5.12
C GLU A 94 2.96 10.91 -5.49
N LEU A 95 2.71 10.10 -6.52
CA LEU A 95 3.64 9.06 -6.98
C LEU A 95 4.64 9.64 -7.99
N LEU A 96 5.91 9.28 -7.87
CA LEU A 96 7.01 9.91 -8.61
C LEU A 96 7.94 8.86 -9.24
N SER A 97 8.55 9.23 -10.36
CA SER A 97 9.41 8.34 -11.14
C SER A 97 10.89 8.36 -10.77
N ALA A 98 11.27 9.11 -9.73
CA ALA A 98 12.66 9.26 -9.32
C ALA A 98 12.78 9.56 -7.82
N GLY A 99 13.90 9.19 -7.22
CA GLY A 99 14.28 9.59 -5.87
C GLY A 99 15.02 10.94 -5.85
N LYS A 100 15.58 11.26 -4.68
CA LYS A 100 16.36 12.49 -4.46
C LYS A 100 17.67 12.52 -5.26
N LEU A 101 18.23 11.36 -5.61
CA LEU A 101 19.48 11.28 -6.37
C LEU A 101 19.27 11.89 -7.76
N GLY A 102 20.15 12.83 -8.15
CA GLY A 102 19.98 13.61 -9.38
C GLY A 102 18.92 14.73 -9.31
N ASN A 103 18.07 14.74 -8.29
CA ASN A 103 17.00 15.74 -8.10
C ASN A 103 17.18 16.59 -6.82
N SER A 104 18.37 16.64 -6.24
CA SER A 104 18.64 17.30 -4.95
C SER A 104 18.19 18.76 -4.88
N ARG A 105 18.28 19.52 -5.97
CA ARG A 105 17.79 20.92 -6.04
C ARG A 105 16.27 21.05 -5.91
N ARG A 106 15.53 19.98 -6.21
CA ARG A 106 14.05 19.91 -6.15
C ARG A 106 13.57 19.20 -4.90
N PHE A 107 14.47 18.56 -4.15
CA PHE A 107 14.22 18.00 -2.83
C PHE A 107 14.34 19.09 -1.77
N ARG A 108 13.23 19.47 -1.14
CA ARG A 108 13.19 20.62 -0.22
C ARG A 108 12.31 20.35 1.00
N ARG A 109 12.51 21.15 2.04
CA ARG A 109 11.66 21.13 3.23
C ARG A 109 10.21 21.45 2.88
N SER A 110 9.29 20.79 3.56
CA SER A 110 7.85 20.89 3.41
C SER A 110 7.18 20.92 4.77
N LYS A 111 6.18 21.78 4.94
CA LYS A 111 5.26 21.71 6.11
C LYS A 111 4.01 20.89 5.82
N LYS A 112 3.90 20.35 4.60
CA LYS A 112 2.70 19.67 4.11
C LYS A 112 2.92 18.22 3.77
N PHE A 113 4.16 17.81 3.50
CA PHE A 113 4.45 16.47 2.97
C PHE A 113 5.61 15.84 3.70
N ASP A 114 5.51 14.52 3.88
CA ASP A 114 6.63 13.63 4.08
C ASP A 114 6.98 12.98 2.73
N HIS A 115 8.27 12.72 2.51
CA HIS A 115 8.75 12.07 1.30
C HIS A 115 9.24 10.66 1.63
N TYR A 116 8.94 9.69 0.77
CA TYR A 116 9.38 8.32 0.89
C TYR A 116 10.03 7.89 -0.43
N GLU A 117 11.17 7.24 -0.38
CA GLU A 117 11.84 6.70 -1.58
C GLU A 117 12.42 5.32 -1.28
N THR A 118 12.54 4.46 -2.29
CA THR A 118 13.14 3.14 -2.08
C THR A 118 14.64 3.27 -1.82
N SER A 119 15.23 2.32 -1.07
CA SER A 119 16.67 2.26 -0.78
C SER A 119 17.59 2.27 -2.02
N VAL A 120 17.02 2.01 -3.21
CA VAL A 120 17.71 1.90 -4.49
C VAL A 120 17.51 3.12 -5.41
N SER A 121 16.92 4.21 -4.89
CA SER A 121 16.54 5.42 -5.65
C SER A 121 17.38 6.67 -5.36
#